data_AF-A0A848LGC9-F1
#
_entry.id   AF-A0A848LGC9-F1
#
_cell.length_a   1.000
_cell.length_b   1.000
_cell.length_c   1.000
_cell.angle_alpha   90.00
_cell.angle_beta   90.00
_cell.angle_gamma   90.00
#
_symmetry.space_group_name_H-M   'P 1'
#
loop_
_entity.id
_entity.type
_entity.pdbx_description
1 polymer ?
#
loop_
_entity_poly.entity_id
_entity_poly.type
_entity_poly.pdbx_seq_one_letter_code
_entity_poly.pdbx_strand_id
1 'polypeptide(L)'
;MSRGSMCADVLRVLQQFMSDTAARLVLRGTLEPLRLSLDSVGAAELPRVIEALEPATRHFVDPARRPQLAAQLRTLTQPAAGAPGASASKAAAAGPALRATTYLVRTEADASHARLAARAMCETMGGRGFECQKVATAVSELARNQISYAGGGTIQLTPEQTPRRLLRVRAEDQGRGIPDLEKVLSGTYRSKTGMGLGLLGVKRLADKFDVRTGPNGTQVDFEVWL
;
A
#
# COMPACT_ATOMS: atom_id res chain seq x y z
N MET A 1 -7.37 17.14 20.21
CA MET A 1 -7.16 17.03 18.75
C MET A 1 -6.82 18.44 18.26
N SER A 2 -5.64 18.65 17.67
CA SER A 2 -5.18 19.98 17.25
C SER A 2 -5.69 20.32 15.84
N ARG A 3 -5.88 21.60 15.50
CA ARG A 3 -6.40 22.04 14.19
C ARG A 3 -5.59 21.49 13.01
N GLY A 4 -4.26 21.44 13.12
CA GLY A 4 -3.39 20.81 12.09
C GLY A 4 -3.53 19.28 11.95
N SER A 5 -4.12 18.58 12.93
CA SER A 5 -4.29 17.11 12.84
C SER A 5 -5.45 16.70 11.92
N MET A 6 -6.48 17.53 11.78
CA MET A 6 -7.70 17.18 11.05
C MET A 6 -7.50 17.18 9.53
N CYS A 7 -6.78 18.18 8.99
CA CYS A 7 -6.40 18.19 7.58
C CYS A 7 -5.47 17.02 7.23
N ALA A 8 -4.56 16.64 8.14
CA ALA A 8 -3.71 15.48 7.95
C ALA A 8 -4.51 14.17 7.91
N ASP A 9 -5.56 14.05 8.73
CA ASP A 9 -6.45 12.88 8.73
C ASP A 9 -7.27 12.79 7.43
N VAL A 10 -7.81 13.91 6.95
CA VAL A 10 -8.51 13.97 5.65
C VAL A 10 -7.57 13.60 4.51
N LEU A 11 -6.35 14.15 4.50
CA LEU A 11 -5.35 13.84 3.48
C LEU A 11 -4.98 12.35 3.48
N ARG A 12 -4.83 11.75 4.67
CA ARG A 12 -4.55 10.33 4.84
C ARG A 12 -5.66 9.45 4.26
N VAL A 13 -6.93 9.84 4.41
CA VAL A 13 -8.06 9.11 3.80
C VAL A 13 -8.01 9.24 2.28
N LEU A 14 -7.83 10.45 1.73
CA LEU A 14 -7.78 10.66 0.29
C LEU A 14 -6.64 9.87 -0.38
N GLN A 15 -5.46 9.82 0.25
CA GLN A 15 -4.30 9.07 -0.25
C GLN A 15 -4.51 7.55 -0.38
N GLN A 16 -5.54 6.98 0.25
CA GLN A 16 -5.91 5.56 0.05
C GLN A 16 -6.61 5.31 -1.30
N PHE A 17 -7.16 6.37 -1.91
CA PHE A 17 -7.97 6.29 -3.12
C PHE A 17 -7.33 6.98 -4.32
N MET A 18 -6.39 7.90 -4.11
CA MET A 18 -5.69 8.63 -5.16
C MET A 18 -4.23 8.94 -4.78
N SER A 19 -3.43 9.42 -5.74
CA SER A 19 -2.03 9.80 -5.48
C SER A 19 -1.92 10.99 -4.53
N ASP A 20 -0.77 11.18 -3.88
CA ASP A 20 -0.52 12.33 -2.98
C ASP A 20 -0.77 13.67 -3.69
N THR A 21 -0.31 13.82 -4.93
CA THR A 21 -0.56 15.01 -5.75
C THR A 21 -2.06 15.26 -5.98
N ALA A 22 -2.82 14.22 -6.32
CA ALA A 22 -4.26 14.33 -6.54
C ALA A 22 -4.99 14.64 -5.22
N ALA A 23 -4.61 13.98 -4.12
CA ALA A 23 -5.18 14.21 -2.80
C ALA A 23 -4.96 15.65 -2.32
N ARG A 24 -3.74 16.19 -2.49
CA ARG A 24 -3.43 17.59 -2.17
C ARG A 24 -4.15 18.58 -3.08
N LEU A 25 -4.25 18.28 -4.37
CA LEU A 25 -4.95 19.13 -5.34
C LEU A 25 -6.44 19.22 -5.01
N VAL A 26 -7.10 18.08 -4.78
CA VAL A 26 -8.51 17.99 -4.40
C VAL A 26 -8.74 18.70 -3.08
N LEU A 27 -7.93 18.42 -2.05
CA LEU A 27 -8.08 19.06 -0.75
C LEU A 27 -7.91 20.58 -0.85
N ARG A 28 -6.87 21.07 -1.54
CA ARG A 28 -6.65 22.51 -1.73
C ARG A 28 -7.79 23.17 -2.49
N GLY A 29 -8.24 22.54 -3.58
CA GLY A 29 -9.36 23.04 -4.39
C GLY A 29 -10.70 23.02 -3.65
N THR A 30 -10.86 22.16 -2.64
CA THR A 30 -12.03 22.16 -1.76
C THR A 30 -11.95 23.23 -0.67
N LEU A 31 -10.77 23.52 -0.13
CA LEU A 31 -10.59 24.50 0.94
C LEU A 31 -10.68 25.96 0.46
N GLU A 32 -10.24 26.23 -0.77
CA GLU A 32 -10.23 27.59 -1.35
C GLU A 32 -11.63 28.23 -1.46
N PRO A 33 -12.68 27.56 -2.02
CA PRO A 33 -14.04 28.09 -2.02
C PRO A 33 -14.64 28.28 -0.62
N LEU A 34 -14.20 27.47 0.34
CA LEU A 34 -14.63 27.55 1.74
C LEU A 34 -13.90 28.64 2.53
N ARG A 35 -12.94 29.34 1.92
CA ARG A 35 -12.05 30.32 2.56
C ARG A 35 -11.32 29.74 3.79
N LEU A 36 -10.96 28.47 3.72
CA LEU A 36 -10.23 27.74 4.76
C LEU A 36 -8.78 27.54 4.34
N SER A 37 -7.86 27.51 5.31
CA SER A 37 -6.48 27.10 5.12
C SER A 37 -6.23 25.73 5.75
N LEU A 38 -5.15 25.05 5.34
CA LEU A 38 -4.77 23.75 5.89
C LEU A 38 -4.58 23.78 7.43
N ASP A 39 -4.20 24.93 7.97
CA ASP A 39 -3.96 25.12 9.41
C ASP A 39 -5.23 25.55 10.18
N SER A 40 -6.27 25.98 9.47
CA SER A 40 -7.50 26.52 10.06
C SER A 40 -8.64 25.51 10.14
N VAL A 41 -8.51 24.32 9.57
CA VAL A 41 -9.56 23.29 9.61
C VAL A 41 -9.63 22.67 11.00
N GLY A 42 -10.67 23.03 11.76
CA GLY A 42 -11.01 22.40 13.03
C GLY A 42 -12.17 21.42 12.91
N ALA A 43 -12.59 20.89 14.06
CA ALA A 43 -13.72 19.97 14.15
C ALA A 43 -15.05 20.59 13.69
N ALA A 44 -15.20 21.92 13.79
CA ALA A 44 -16.41 22.63 13.37
C ALA A 44 -16.50 22.76 11.83
N GLU A 45 -15.36 22.87 11.16
CA GLU A 45 -15.26 23.06 9.72
C GLU A 45 -15.25 21.73 8.95
N LEU A 46 -14.81 20.65 9.60
CA LEU A 46 -14.60 19.33 9.00
C LEU A 46 -15.84 18.75 8.27
N PRO A 47 -17.08 18.81 8.82
CA PRO A 47 -18.25 18.31 8.09
C PRO A 47 -18.47 19.01 6.75
N ARG A 48 -18.29 20.34 6.71
CA ARG A 48 -18.45 21.15 5.50
C ARG A 48 -17.37 20.84 4.46
N VAL A 49 -16.14 20.57 4.91
CA VAL A 49 -15.04 20.13 4.05
C VAL A 49 -15.35 18.76 3.43
N ILE A 50 -15.86 17.81 4.20
CA ILE A 50 -16.20 16.46 3.69
C ILE A 50 -17.32 16.50 2.65
N GLU A 51 -18.36 17.29 2.89
CA GLU A 51 -19.44 17.48 1.90
C GLU A 51 -18.92 18.07 0.59
N ALA A 52 -17.98 19.03 0.67
CA ALA A 52 -17.38 19.63 -0.51
C ALA A 52 -16.33 18.74 -1.21
N LEU A 53 -15.77 17.74 -0.51
CA LEU A 53 -14.86 16.74 -1.08
C LEU A 53 -15.59 15.69 -1.93
N GLU A 54 -16.84 15.36 -1.60
CA GLU A 54 -17.62 14.33 -2.31
C GLU A 54 -17.72 14.58 -3.83
N PRO A 55 -18.09 15.77 -4.33
CA PRO A 55 -18.08 16.04 -5.76
C PRO A 55 -16.65 16.18 -6.32
N ALA A 56 -15.72 16.77 -5.57
CA ALA A 56 -14.35 17.03 -6.01
C ALA A 56 -13.55 15.75 -6.26
N THR A 57 -13.87 14.66 -5.56
CA THR A 57 -13.19 13.36 -5.68
C THR A 57 -13.70 12.50 -6.85
N ARG A 58 -14.87 12.83 -7.45
CA ARG A 58 -15.52 11.98 -8.48
C ARG A 58 -14.67 11.75 -9.72
N HIS A 59 -13.87 12.74 -10.12
CA HIS A 59 -12.98 12.65 -11.28
C HIS A 59 -11.69 11.86 -11.00
N PHE A 60 -11.38 11.63 -9.72
CA PHE A 60 -10.13 10.97 -9.30
C PHE A 60 -10.36 9.55 -8.79
N VAL A 61 -11.61 9.17 -8.51
CA VAL A 61 -11.96 7.90 -7.86
C VAL A 61 -12.99 7.14 -8.70
N ASP A 62 -12.68 5.87 -8.95
CA ASP A 62 -13.56 4.91 -9.62
C ASP A 62 -14.98 4.91 -9.00
N PRO A 63 -16.05 4.98 -9.81
CA PRO A 63 -17.44 4.90 -9.34
C PRO A 63 -17.70 3.84 -8.27
N ALA A 64 -17.12 2.64 -8.39
CA ALA A 64 -17.33 1.53 -7.46
C ALA A 64 -16.70 1.78 -6.08
N ARG A 65 -15.67 2.63 -6.00
CA ARG A 65 -14.93 2.93 -4.75
C ARG A 65 -15.41 4.20 -4.04
N ARG A 66 -16.24 5.02 -4.70
CA ARG A 66 -16.76 6.28 -4.13
C ARG A 66 -17.57 6.09 -2.84
N PRO A 67 -18.45 5.08 -2.71
CA PRO A 67 -19.19 4.87 -1.45
C PRO A 67 -18.27 4.59 -0.27
N GLN A 68 -17.17 3.86 -0.51
CA GLN A 68 -16.19 3.53 0.53
C GLN A 68 -15.38 4.75 0.98
N LEU A 69 -14.97 5.62 0.04
CA LEU A 69 -14.32 6.89 0.36
C LEU A 69 -15.24 7.81 1.18
N ALA A 70 -16.49 7.97 0.74
CA ALA A 70 -17.48 8.78 1.46
C ALA A 70 -17.72 8.26 2.89
N ALA A 71 -17.82 6.94 3.06
CA ALA A 71 -17.97 6.32 4.38
C ALA A 71 -16.76 6.63 5.29
N GLN A 72 -15.52 6.46 4.80
CA GLN A 72 -14.33 6.77 5.58
C GLN A 72 -14.20 8.24 5.96
N LEU A 73 -14.49 9.17 5.03
CA LEU A 73 -14.48 10.60 5.34
C LEU A 73 -15.50 10.94 6.43
N ARG A 74 -16.71 10.36 6.39
CA ARG A 74 -17.75 10.56 7.42
C ARG A 74 -17.38 10.01 8.79
N THR A 75 -16.48 9.02 8.89
CA THR A 75 -16.01 8.56 10.21
C THR A 75 -15.18 9.61 10.94
N LEU A 76 -14.61 10.59 10.22
CA LEU A 76 -13.81 11.66 10.83
C LEU A 76 -14.67 12.70 11.57
N THR A 77 -15.98 12.77 11.31
CA THR A 77 -16.90 13.74 11.94
C THR A 77 -17.74 13.14 13.06
N GLN A 78 -17.71 11.82 13.26
CA GLN A 78 -18.46 11.17 14.33
C GLN A 78 -17.69 11.27 15.64
N PRO A 79 -18.29 11.78 16.74
CA PRO A 79 -17.68 11.66 18.05
C PRO A 79 -17.55 10.17 18.39
N ALA A 80 -16.37 9.77 18.88
CA ALA A 80 -16.07 8.38 19.21
C ALA A 80 -17.07 7.81 20.23
N ALA A 81 -18.14 7.19 19.73
CA ALA A 81 -19.11 6.46 20.53
C ALA A 81 -18.58 5.04 20.74
N GLY A 82 -18.01 4.82 21.94
CA GLY A 82 -17.88 3.53 22.64
C GLY A 82 -17.48 2.30 21.83
N ALA A 83 -16.19 1.98 21.85
CA ALA A 83 -15.74 0.58 21.77
C ALA A 83 -15.58 0.04 23.21
N PRO A 84 -16.07 -1.18 23.53
CA PRO A 84 -15.87 -1.76 24.86
C PRO A 84 -14.41 -2.15 25.08
N GLY A 85 -14.01 -2.07 26.34
CA GLY A 85 -12.63 -2.00 26.77
C GLY A 85 -11.80 -3.26 26.54
N ALA A 86 -10.50 -3.02 26.36
CA ALA A 86 -9.46 -3.84 26.95
C ALA A 86 -8.39 -2.89 27.48
N SER A 87 -8.40 -2.71 28.81
CA SER A 87 -7.32 -2.08 29.55
C SER A 87 -6.07 -2.94 29.43
N ALA A 88 -4.97 -2.37 28.94
CA ALA A 88 -3.63 -2.80 29.30
C ALA A 88 -2.65 -1.63 29.18
N SER A 89 -2.42 -1.03 30.34
CA SER A 89 -1.18 -0.43 30.84
C SER A 89 -0.39 0.56 29.97
N LYS A 90 -0.29 1.77 30.52
CA LYS A 90 0.66 2.82 30.21
C LYS A 90 2.11 2.32 30.41
N ALA A 91 2.83 2.08 29.33
CA ALA A 91 4.28 1.97 29.32
C ALA A 91 4.87 2.77 28.15
N ALA A 92 5.79 3.67 28.51
CA ALA A 92 6.68 4.53 27.74
C ALA A 92 6.65 4.47 26.19
N ALA A 93 6.49 5.66 25.61
CA ALA A 93 6.80 6.09 24.24
C ALA A 93 7.52 5.07 23.33
N ALA A 94 6.74 4.37 22.50
CA ALA A 94 7.19 3.79 21.24
C ALA A 94 6.06 4.02 20.22
N GLY A 95 6.40 4.49 19.02
CA GLY A 95 5.43 4.66 17.92
C GLY A 95 4.70 3.35 17.58
N PRO A 96 3.60 3.40 16.80
CA PRO A 96 2.82 2.21 16.49
C PRO A 96 3.73 1.11 15.90
N ALA A 97 3.73 -0.06 16.54
CA ALA A 97 4.52 -1.20 16.10
C ALA A 97 4.09 -1.61 14.68
N LEU A 98 5.01 -1.53 13.72
CA LEU A 98 4.79 -2.03 12.37
C LEU A 98 4.59 -3.55 12.42
N ARG A 99 3.48 -4.02 11.87
CA ARG A 99 3.10 -5.44 11.86
C ARG A 99 3.12 -5.99 10.44
N ALA A 100 3.26 -7.30 10.34
CA ALA A 100 3.10 -7.97 9.06
C ALA A 100 1.67 -7.80 8.53
N THR A 101 1.54 -7.54 7.24
CA THR A 101 0.24 -7.44 6.54
C THR A 101 0.23 -8.32 5.31
N THR A 102 -0.93 -8.91 5.00
CA THR A 102 -1.09 -9.81 3.86
C THR A 102 -2.18 -9.28 2.93
N TYR A 103 -1.89 -9.30 1.63
CA TYR A 103 -2.78 -8.85 0.57
C TYR A 103 -3.12 -10.02 -0.33
N LEU A 104 -4.42 -10.24 -0.55
CA LEU A 104 -4.89 -11.14 -1.59
C LEU A 104 -4.68 -10.46 -2.94
N VAL A 105 -4.20 -11.19 -3.93
CA VAL A 105 -3.97 -10.70 -5.30
C VAL A 105 -4.74 -11.58 -6.28
N ARG A 106 -5.82 -11.06 -6.86
CA ARG A 106 -6.58 -11.75 -7.92
C ARG A 106 -6.82 -10.87 -9.14
N THR A 107 -6.74 -9.57 -8.96
CA THR A 107 -7.00 -8.56 -9.99
C THR A 107 -5.87 -7.54 -10.06
N GLU A 108 -5.81 -6.77 -11.15
CA GLU A 108 -4.87 -5.65 -11.30
C GLU A 108 -5.09 -4.57 -10.22
N ALA A 109 -6.32 -4.41 -9.72
CA ALA A 109 -6.62 -3.51 -8.62
C ALA A 109 -5.95 -3.98 -7.31
N ASP A 110 -5.99 -5.28 -7.03
CA ASP A 110 -5.31 -5.87 -5.87
C ASP A 110 -3.78 -5.73 -5.99
N ALA A 111 -3.24 -5.95 -7.19
CA ALA A 111 -1.83 -5.77 -7.47
C ALA A 111 -1.38 -4.32 -7.20
N SER A 112 -2.17 -3.35 -7.66
CA SER A 112 -1.92 -1.93 -7.39
C SER A 112 -1.99 -1.61 -5.89
N HIS A 113 -2.97 -2.19 -5.17
CA HIS A 113 -3.09 -2.02 -3.72
C HIS A 113 -1.90 -2.60 -2.96
N ALA A 114 -1.49 -3.84 -3.26
CA ALA A 114 -0.31 -4.47 -2.65
C ALA A 114 0.97 -3.66 -2.91
N ARG A 115 1.15 -3.13 -4.12
CA ARG A 115 2.26 -2.25 -4.48
C ARG A 115 2.29 -0.96 -3.64
N LEU A 116 1.15 -0.28 -3.55
CA LEU A 116 1.05 0.97 -2.78
C LEU A 116 1.29 0.73 -1.29
N ALA A 117 0.75 -0.36 -0.75
CA ALA A 117 0.99 -0.77 0.62
C ALA A 117 2.46 -1.08 0.90
N ALA A 118 3.15 -1.77 -0.02
CA ALA A 118 4.56 -2.08 0.13
C ALA A 118 5.44 -0.83 0.11
N ARG A 119 5.11 0.13 -0.77
CA ARG A 119 5.77 1.44 -0.79
C ARG A 119 5.55 2.20 0.51
N ALA A 120 4.30 2.27 0.98
CA ALA A 120 3.96 2.96 2.22
C ALA A 120 4.62 2.32 3.46
N MET A 121 4.70 0.99 3.52
CA MET A 121 5.39 0.28 4.60
C MET A 121 6.89 0.61 4.59
N CYS A 122 7.54 0.58 3.42
CA CYS A 122 8.93 1.01 3.28
C CYS A 122 9.15 2.45 3.77
N GLU A 123 8.30 3.39 3.36
CA GLU A 123 8.40 4.80 3.78
C GLU A 123 8.19 4.95 5.29
N THR A 124 7.27 4.18 5.88
CA THR A 124 7.00 4.22 7.33
C THR A 124 8.17 3.65 8.14
N MET A 125 8.91 2.70 7.57
CA MET A 125 10.17 2.19 8.15
C MET A 125 11.33 3.19 8.00
N GLY A 126 11.13 4.29 7.27
CA GLY A 126 12.16 5.30 7.02
C GLY A 126 13.06 5.00 5.82
N GLY A 127 12.65 4.08 4.94
CA GLY A 127 13.26 3.88 3.64
C GLY A 127 13.01 5.07 2.71
N ARG A 128 13.90 5.29 1.74
CA ARG A 128 13.89 6.48 0.88
C ARG A 128 13.88 6.13 -0.60
N GLY A 129 13.16 6.92 -1.38
CA GLY A 129 13.20 7.01 -2.85
C GLY A 129 13.46 5.67 -3.56
N PHE A 130 14.73 5.40 -3.81
CA PHE A 130 15.20 4.18 -4.49
C PHE A 130 14.78 2.89 -3.78
N GLU A 131 14.92 2.78 -2.46
CA GLU A 131 14.59 1.58 -1.69
C GLU A 131 13.11 1.22 -1.80
N CYS A 132 12.24 2.22 -1.60
CA CYS A 132 10.80 2.03 -1.71
C CYS A 132 10.35 1.78 -3.15
N GLN A 133 11.09 2.32 -4.14
CA GLN A 133 10.88 1.98 -5.54
C GLN A 133 11.25 0.53 -5.84
N LYS A 134 12.39 0.02 -5.31
CA LYS A 134 12.81 -1.40 -5.46
C LYS A 134 11.69 -2.33 -4.99
N VAL A 135 11.20 -2.09 -3.77
CA VAL A 135 10.11 -2.89 -3.17
C VAL A 135 8.83 -2.81 -4.01
N ALA A 136 8.39 -1.60 -4.36
CA ALA A 136 7.15 -1.41 -5.12
C ALA A 136 7.20 -2.08 -6.50
N THR A 137 8.33 -1.94 -7.21
CA THR A 137 8.55 -2.60 -8.50
C THR A 137 8.54 -4.12 -8.34
N ALA A 138 9.27 -4.67 -7.35
CA ALA A 138 9.31 -6.10 -7.12
C ALA A 138 7.92 -6.68 -6.80
N VAL A 139 7.15 -6.03 -5.93
CA VAL A 139 5.77 -6.44 -5.59
C VAL A 139 4.85 -6.42 -6.81
N SER A 140 5.00 -5.42 -7.69
CA SER A 140 4.21 -5.33 -8.93
C SER A 140 4.46 -6.51 -9.87
N GLU A 141 5.73 -6.90 -10.02
CA GLU A 141 6.11 -8.02 -10.87
C GLU A 141 5.62 -9.35 -10.31
N LEU A 142 5.71 -9.56 -8.99
CA LEU A 142 5.20 -10.77 -8.34
C LEU A 142 3.67 -10.86 -8.42
N ALA A 143 2.96 -9.76 -8.12
CA ALA A 143 1.50 -9.72 -8.22
C ALA A 143 1.01 -10.03 -9.65
N ARG A 144 1.66 -9.44 -10.66
CA ARG A 144 1.34 -9.72 -12.06
C ARG A 144 1.60 -11.18 -12.44
N ASN A 145 2.69 -11.77 -11.95
CA ASN A 145 2.99 -13.18 -12.18
C ASN A 145 1.91 -14.09 -11.58
N GLN A 146 1.47 -13.80 -10.36
CA GLN A 146 0.39 -14.55 -9.70
C GLN A 146 -0.90 -14.51 -10.53
N ILE A 147 -1.32 -13.32 -10.99
CA ILE A 147 -2.52 -13.14 -11.82
C ILE A 147 -2.38 -13.88 -13.16
N SER A 148 -1.25 -13.69 -13.84
CA SER A 148 -1.06 -14.16 -15.22
C SER A 148 -0.83 -15.67 -15.34
N TYR A 149 -0.20 -16.28 -14.33
CA TYR A 149 0.27 -17.67 -14.43
C TYR A 149 -0.34 -18.61 -13.39
N ALA A 150 -0.93 -18.10 -12.31
CA ALA A 150 -1.44 -18.90 -11.19
C ALA A 150 -2.90 -18.63 -10.82
N GLY A 151 -3.59 -17.68 -11.48
CA GLY A 151 -4.96 -17.30 -11.15
C GLY A 151 -5.09 -16.47 -9.86
N GLY A 152 -3.96 -15.95 -9.36
CA GLY A 152 -3.86 -15.15 -8.13
C GLY A 152 -2.99 -15.79 -7.07
N GLY A 153 -2.89 -15.12 -5.92
CA GLY A 153 -2.06 -15.54 -4.79
C GLY A 153 -2.14 -14.56 -3.63
N THR A 154 -1.15 -14.60 -2.75
CA THR A 154 -1.01 -13.68 -1.63
C THR A 154 0.35 -13.02 -1.61
N ILE A 155 0.41 -11.78 -1.14
CA ILE A 155 1.66 -11.07 -0.86
C ILE A 155 1.64 -10.64 0.61
N GLN A 156 2.60 -11.14 1.38
CA GLN A 156 2.83 -10.75 2.77
C GLN A 156 4.02 -9.79 2.85
N LEU A 157 3.83 -8.69 3.57
CA LEU A 157 4.86 -7.70 3.87
C LEU A 157 5.20 -7.82 5.35
N THR A 158 6.47 -8.05 5.68
CA THR A 158 6.93 -8.23 7.06
C THR A 158 8.04 -7.21 7.36
N PRO A 159 7.73 -6.16 8.14
CA PRO A 159 8.72 -5.16 8.53
C PRO A 159 9.56 -5.66 9.71
N GLU A 160 10.87 -5.55 9.59
CA GLU A 160 11.84 -5.81 10.66
C GLU A 160 12.64 -4.52 10.91
N GLN A 161 12.75 -4.08 12.17
CA GLN A 161 13.45 -2.84 12.54
C GLN A 161 14.78 -3.09 13.27
N THR A 162 14.93 -4.28 13.87
CA THR A 162 16.11 -4.66 14.66
C THR A 162 16.57 -6.06 14.25
N PRO A 163 17.88 -6.30 14.05
CA PRO A 163 19.01 -5.38 14.26
C PRO A 163 19.20 -4.37 13.12
N ARG A 164 18.51 -4.53 11.99
CA ARG A 164 18.53 -3.60 10.85
C ARG A 164 17.14 -3.44 10.27
N ARG A 165 16.89 -2.30 9.63
CA ARG A 165 15.64 -2.05 8.92
C ARG A 165 15.61 -2.88 7.65
N LEU A 166 14.66 -3.82 7.61
CA LEU A 166 14.54 -4.79 6.55
C LEU A 166 13.06 -5.02 6.27
N LEU A 167 12.65 -4.84 5.01
CA LEU A 167 11.34 -5.28 4.57
C LEU A 167 11.47 -6.64 3.89
N ARG A 168 10.91 -7.67 4.51
CA ARG A 168 10.73 -8.99 3.90
C ARG A 168 9.39 -9.04 3.19
N VAL A 169 9.40 -9.57 1.97
CA VAL A 169 8.20 -9.80 1.17
C VAL A 169 8.13 -11.27 0.80
N ARG A 170 6.96 -11.87 1.00
CA ARG A 170 6.65 -13.24 0.59
C ARG A 170 5.47 -13.23 -0.36
N ALA A 171 5.66 -13.74 -1.56
CA ALA A 171 4.59 -13.98 -2.52
C ALA A 171 4.35 -15.48 -2.64
N GLU A 172 3.11 -15.93 -2.48
CA GLU A 172 2.72 -17.33 -2.55
C GLU A 172 1.51 -17.50 -3.48
N ASP A 173 1.56 -18.51 -4.34
CA ASP A 173 0.44 -18.92 -5.19
C ASP A 173 0.29 -20.45 -5.19
N GLN A 174 -0.82 -20.92 -5.75
CA GLN A 174 -1.14 -22.34 -5.93
C GLN A 174 -1.21 -22.71 -7.42
N GLY A 175 -0.43 -22.01 -8.26
CA GLY A 175 -0.38 -22.27 -9.69
C GLY A 175 0.37 -23.55 -10.04
N ARG A 176 0.56 -23.77 -11.34
CA ARG A 176 1.31 -24.94 -11.87
C ARG A 176 2.82 -24.93 -11.61
N GLY A 177 3.33 -23.91 -10.92
CA GLY A 177 4.76 -23.66 -10.76
C GLY A 177 5.47 -23.13 -12.01
N ILE A 178 6.80 -23.05 -11.92
CA ILE A 178 7.71 -22.59 -12.97
C ILE A 178 8.55 -23.79 -13.44
N PRO A 179 8.30 -24.34 -14.65
CA PRO A 179 8.95 -25.57 -15.11
C PRO A 179 10.48 -25.50 -15.18
N ASP A 180 11.03 -24.46 -15.80
CA ASP A 180 12.48 -24.26 -15.97
C ASP A 180 12.96 -23.02 -15.21
N LEU A 181 12.93 -23.08 -13.87
CA LEU A 181 13.27 -21.94 -13.02
C LEU A 181 14.68 -21.39 -13.31
N GLU A 182 15.68 -22.25 -13.51
CA GLU A 182 17.05 -21.83 -13.82
C GLU A 182 17.13 -21.01 -15.11
N LYS A 183 16.34 -21.38 -16.13
CA LYS A 183 16.27 -20.65 -17.40
C LYS A 183 15.65 -19.27 -17.22
N VAL A 184 14.63 -19.15 -16.36
CA VAL A 184 14.02 -17.86 -16.01
C VAL A 184 15.01 -16.97 -15.26
N LEU A 185 15.76 -17.54 -14.31
CA LEU A 185 16.74 -16.81 -13.51
C LEU A 185 18.06 -16.52 -14.25
N SER A 186 18.38 -17.24 -15.33
CA SER A 186 19.53 -16.93 -16.18
C SER A 186 19.28 -15.77 -17.15
N GLY A 187 18.02 -15.35 -17.31
CA GLY A 187 17.64 -14.24 -18.20
C GLY A 187 17.58 -14.61 -19.69
N THR A 188 17.78 -15.89 -20.01
CA THR A 188 17.61 -16.42 -21.38
C THR A 188 16.14 -16.59 -21.76
N TYR A 189 15.23 -16.54 -20.79
CA TYR A 189 13.79 -16.50 -20.99
C TYR A 189 13.27 -15.05 -21.08
N ARG A 190 12.61 -14.72 -22.20
CA ARG A 190 11.82 -13.48 -22.33
C ARG A 190 10.35 -13.81 -22.16
N SER A 191 9.66 -13.12 -21.24
CA SER A 191 8.21 -13.27 -21.11
C SER A 191 7.51 -12.74 -22.36
N LYS A 192 6.36 -13.31 -22.70
CA LYS A 192 5.57 -12.93 -23.88
C LYS A 192 5.03 -11.50 -23.83
N THR A 193 5.01 -10.87 -22.65
CA THR A 193 4.44 -9.52 -22.45
C THR A 193 5.47 -8.40 -22.49
N GLY A 194 6.78 -8.69 -22.44
CA GLY A 194 7.88 -7.74 -22.73
C GLY A 194 7.99 -6.47 -21.86
N MET A 195 7.05 -6.19 -20.95
CA MET A 195 6.89 -4.91 -20.26
C MET A 195 7.45 -4.86 -18.82
N GLY A 196 8.10 -5.92 -18.33
CA GLY A 196 8.46 -6.03 -16.92
C GLY A 196 9.78 -6.78 -16.68
N LEU A 197 10.48 -6.34 -15.64
CA LEU A 197 11.73 -6.89 -15.08
C LEU A 197 11.67 -8.41 -14.83
N GLY A 198 10.47 -8.95 -14.65
CA GLY A 198 10.24 -10.38 -14.42
C GLY A 198 10.86 -10.87 -13.12
N LEU A 199 10.83 -12.20 -12.91
CA LEU A 199 11.38 -12.80 -11.69
C LEU A 199 12.88 -12.53 -11.51
N LEU A 200 13.64 -12.47 -12.62
CA LEU A 200 15.05 -12.08 -12.60
C LEU A 200 15.25 -10.64 -12.12
N GLY A 201 14.39 -9.72 -12.54
CA GLY A 201 14.48 -8.34 -12.08
C GLY A 201 14.09 -8.18 -10.62
N VAL A 202 13.14 -8.97 -10.10
CA VAL A 202 12.88 -9.07 -8.65
C VAL A 202 14.17 -9.50 -7.93
N LYS A 203 14.84 -10.56 -8.40
CA LYS A 203 16.11 -11.03 -7.85
C LYS A 203 17.21 -9.95 -7.87
N ARG A 204 17.27 -9.13 -8.92
CA ARG A 204 18.26 -8.03 -9.05
C ARG A 204 18.00 -6.86 -8.09
N LEU A 205 16.74 -6.63 -7.71
CA LEU A 205 16.36 -5.54 -6.80
C LEU A 205 16.50 -5.93 -5.32
N ALA A 206 16.55 -7.22 -5.03
CA ALA A 206 16.57 -7.73 -3.67
C ALA A 206 18.00 -7.91 -3.12
N ASP A 207 18.15 -7.70 -1.81
CA ASP A 207 19.38 -7.99 -1.07
C ASP A 207 19.49 -9.49 -0.74
N LYS A 208 18.34 -10.16 -0.50
CA LYS A 208 18.22 -11.62 -0.53
C LYS A 208 17.00 -12.04 -1.32
N PHE A 209 17.10 -13.18 -1.99
CA PHE A 209 16.04 -13.72 -2.84
C PHE A 209 16.08 -15.25 -2.77
N ASP A 210 14.93 -15.85 -2.46
CA ASP A 210 14.69 -17.29 -2.52
C ASP A 210 13.40 -17.57 -3.29
N VAL A 211 13.38 -18.68 -4.01
CA VAL A 211 12.20 -19.11 -4.75
C VAL A 211 12.08 -20.62 -4.71
N ARG A 212 10.90 -21.08 -4.31
CA ARG A 212 10.50 -22.49 -4.31
C ARG A 212 9.31 -22.63 -5.23
N THR A 213 9.34 -23.58 -6.15
CA THR A 213 8.29 -23.73 -7.15
C THR A 213 8.11 -25.20 -7.52
N GLY A 214 6.88 -25.59 -7.80
CA GLY A 214 6.53 -26.95 -8.19
C GLY A 214 5.05 -27.08 -8.54
N PRO A 215 4.53 -28.32 -8.66
CA PRO A 215 3.14 -28.57 -9.05
C PRO A 215 2.09 -27.96 -8.12
N ASN A 216 2.48 -27.65 -6.87
CA ASN A 216 1.60 -27.12 -5.83
C ASN A 216 1.67 -25.58 -5.71
N GLY A 217 2.39 -24.90 -6.62
CA GLY A 217 2.50 -23.44 -6.61
C GLY A 217 3.93 -22.92 -6.59
N THR A 218 4.02 -21.60 -6.48
CA THR A 218 5.28 -20.87 -6.34
C THR A 218 5.27 -20.02 -5.08
N GLN A 219 6.38 -20.08 -4.35
CA GLN A 219 6.70 -19.18 -3.26
C GLN A 219 7.97 -18.41 -3.61
N VAL A 220 7.91 -17.08 -3.50
CA VAL A 220 9.05 -16.19 -3.66
C VAL A 220 9.21 -15.38 -2.38
N ASP A 221 10.36 -15.49 -1.75
CA ASP A 221 10.76 -14.68 -0.61
C ASP A 221 11.86 -13.71 -1.05
N PHE A 222 11.71 -12.41 -0.75
CA PHE A 222 12.79 -11.46 -0.95
C PHE A 222 12.90 -10.44 0.18
N GLU A 223 14.09 -9.89 0.32
CA GLU A 223 14.47 -8.96 1.39
C GLU A 223 15.05 -7.69 0.79
N VAL A 224 14.65 -6.53 1.32
CA VAL A 224 15.23 -5.23 0.96
C VAL A 224 15.64 -4.45 2.21
N TRP A 225 16.90 -4.06 2.29
CA TRP A 225 17.43 -3.20 3.35
C TRP A 225 17.05 -1.74 3.12
N LEU A 226 16.74 -1.03 4.22
CA LEU A 226 16.20 0.34 4.25
C LEU A 226 17.03 1.32 5.10
#